data_AF-A0A7W0RDG9-F1
#
_entry.id   AF-A0A7W0RDG9-F1
#
_cell.length_a   1.000
_cell.length_b   1.000
_cell.length_c   1.000
_cell.angle_alpha   90.00
_cell.angle_beta   90.00
_cell.angle_gamma   90.00
#
_symmetry.space_group_name_H-M   'P 1'
#
loop_
_entity.id
_entity.type
_entity.pdbx_description
1 polymer ?
#
loop_
_entity_poly.entity_id
_entity_poly.type
_entity_poly.pdbx_seq_one_letter_code
_entity_poly.pdbx_strand_id
1 'polypeptide(L)' 'MPSPTSPSSCARCRSPLVEIEISVDGSTVTMSSCSGCDLRTWRKDREVVALPDVLDDVGASRR' A
#
# COMPACT_ATOMS: atom_id res chain seq x y z
N MET A 1 -8.10 -9.75 17.93
CA MET A 1 -6.92 -10.28 17.18
C MET A 1 -7.15 -9.92 15.72
N PRO A 2 -6.31 -9.11 15.06
CA PRO A 2 -6.42 -8.96 13.61
C PRO A 2 -6.00 -10.29 12.97
N SER A 3 -6.82 -10.80 12.06
CA SER A 3 -6.60 -12.04 11.30
C SER A 3 -5.32 -11.95 10.47
N PRO A 4 -4.62 -13.06 10.19
CA PRO A 4 -3.58 -13.07 9.18
C PRO A 4 -4.25 -12.86 7.83
N THR A 5 -4.26 -11.62 7.35
CA THR A 5 -4.51 -11.32 5.94
C THR A 5 -3.54 -12.19 5.16
N SER A 6 -4.06 -13.18 4.43
CA SER A 6 -3.24 -14.14 3.70
C SER A 6 -2.22 -13.37 2.87
N PRO A 7 -0.93 -13.77 2.85
CA PRO A 7 0.10 -13.01 2.16
C PRO A 7 -0.29 -12.90 0.69
N SER A 8 -0.74 -11.70 0.31
CA SER A 8 -1.06 -11.35 -1.07
C SER A 8 0.14 -11.74 -1.92
N SER A 9 -0.03 -12.63 -2.88
CA SER A 9 1.07 -13.09 -3.74
C SER A 9 1.12 -12.23 -4.99
N CYS A 10 2.33 -11.92 -5.48
CA CYS A 10 2.47 -11.04 -6.62
C CYS A 10 1.90 -11.68 -7.89
N ALA A 11 1.00 -10.98 -8.59
CA ALA A 11 0.45 -11.47 -9.85
C ALA A 11 1.54 -11.67 -10.94
N ARG A 12 2.67 -10.98 -10.84
CA ARG A 12 3.76 -11.02 -11.82
C ARG A 12 4.77 -12.13 -11.56
N CYS A 13 5.29 -12.25 -10.34
CA CYS A 13 6.37 -13.19 -10.00
C CYS A 13 5.98 -14.24 -8.97
N ARG A 14 4.75 -14.21 -8.43
CA ARG A 14 4.25 -15.09 -7.36
C ARG A 14 5.05 -15.07 -6.06
N SER A 15 6.01 -14.14 -5.92
CA SER A 15 6.69 -13.88 -4.65
C SER A 15 5.73 -13.25 -3.64
N PRO A 16 5.98 -13.43 -2.33
CA PRO A 16 5.17 -12.81 -1.28
C PRO A 16 5.19 -11.28 -1.41
N LEU A 17 4.03 -10.64 -1.24
CA LEU A 17 3.95 -9.21 -0.95
C LEU A 17 4.04 -8.98 0.55
N VAL A 18 4.74 -7.91 0.89
CA VAL A 18 4.69 -7.29 2.20
C VAL A 18 3.66 -6.17 2.13
N GLU A 19 2.75 -6.13 3.10
CA GLU A 19 1.74 -5.08 3.20
C GLU A 19 2.02 -4.23 4.43
N ILE A 20 2.04 -2.92 4.25
CA ILE A 20 2.31 -1.94 5.29
C ILE A 20 1.13 -0.97 5.30
N GLU A 21 0.41 -0.91 6.42
CA GLU A 21 -0.61 0.10 6.66
C GLU A 21 0.03 1.37 7.23
N ILE A 22 -0.35 2.50 6.66
CA ILE A 22 0.16 3.83 6.96
C ILE A 22 -1.05 4.73 7.16
N SER A 23 -1.21 5.32 8.34
CA SER A 23 -2.24 6.31 8.59
C SER A 23 -1.71 7.70 8.22
N VAL A 24 -2.38 8.39 7.29
CA VAL A 24 -2.03 9.75 6.83
C VAL A 24 -3.29 10.62 6.89
N ASP A 25 -3.28 11.71 7.66
CA ASP A 25 -4.39 12.68 7.75
C ASP A 25 -5.79 12.07 7.89
N GLY A 26 -5.92 11.04 8.73
CA GLY A 26 -7.18 10.33 8.97
C GLY A 26 -7.56 9.31 7.90
N SER A 27 -6.78 9.19 6.83
CA SER A 27 -6.90 8.15 5.80
C SER A 27 -5.95 7.00 6.08
N THR A 28 -6.43 5.76 5.91
CA THR A 28 -5.57 4.57 5.94
C THR A 28 -5.09 4.24 4.53
N VAL A 29 -3.78 4.27 4.34
CA VAL A 29 -3.10 3.90 3.11
C VAL A 29 -2.36 2.58 3.33
N THR A 30 -2.69 1.56 2.56
CA THR A 30 -1.96 0.29 2.53
C THR A 30 -1.01 0.29 1.35
N MET A 31 0.29 0.24 1.62
CA MET A 31 1.31 -0.04 0.62
C MET A 31 1.57 -1.54 0.57
N SER A 32 1.41 -2.15 -0.60
CA SER A 32 1.80 -3.54 -0.83
C SER A 32 3.03 -3.57 -1.74
N SER A 33 4.13 -4.17 -1.29
CA SER A 33 5.41 -4.24 -2.00
C SER A 33 5.85 -5.68 -2.19
N CYS A 34 6.18 -6.04 -3.43
CA CYS A 34 6.69 -7.37 -3.76
C CYS A 34 8.20 -7.46 -3.60
N SER A 35 8.67 -8.41 -2.78
CA SER A 35 10.10 -8.64 -2.56
C SER A 35 10.87 -9.23 -3.75
N GLY A 36 10.17 -9.86 -4.70
CA GLY A 36 10.82 -10.53 -5.84
C GLY A 36 10.99 -9.68 -7.10
N CYS A 37 10.11 -8.70 -7.33
CA CYS A 37 10.14 -7.88 -8.54
C CYS A 37 10.06 -6.37 -8.28
N ASP A 38 10.11 -5.97 -7.00
CA ASP A 38 9.93 -4.58 -6.53
C ASP A 38 8.65 -3.91 -7.04
N LEU A 39 7.62 -4.69 -7.40
CA LEU A 39 6.31 -4.14 -7.76
C LEU A 39 5.66 -3.57 -6.51
N ARG A 40 5.27 -2.30 -6.58
CA ARG A 40 4.59 -1.58 -5.49
C ARG A 40 3.20 -1.14 -5.93
N THR A 41 2.22 -1.38 -5.08
CA THR A 41 0.83 -0.98 -5.26
C THR A 41 0.34 -0.28 -4.01
N TRP A 42 -0.50 0.73 -4.20
CA TRP A 42 -1.02 1.56 -3.12
C TRP A 42 -2.53 1.43 -3.06
N ARG A 43 -3.08 1.35 -1.86
CA ARG A 43 -4.51 1.31 -1.62
C ARG A 43 -4.90 2.35 -0.58
N LYS A 44 -5.91 3.17 -0.84
CA LYS A 44 -6.49 4.12 0.11
C LYS A 44 -7.93 3.71 0.36
N ASP A 45 -8.31 3.47 1.61
CA ASP A 45 -9.69 3.06 1.99
C ASP A 45 -10.27 1.89 1.17
N ARG A 46 -9.41 0.94 0.75
CA ARG A 46 -9.68 -0.21 -0.16
C ARG A 46 -9.70 0.08 -1.66
N GLU A 47 -9.57 1.32 -2.10
CA GLU A 47 -9.41 1.66 -3.52
C GLU A 47 -7.93 1.63 -3.94
N VAL A 48 -7.61 1.07 -5.10
CA VAL A 48 -6.24 1.07 -5.64
C VAL A 48 -5.95 2.47 -6.20
N VAL A 49 -4.98 3.15 -5.61
CA VAL A 49 -4.59 4.51 -5.99
C VAL A 49 -3.17 4.51 -6.56
N ALA A 50 -2.84 5.51 -7.38
CA ALA A 50 -1.48 5.69 -7.85
C ALA A 50 -0.64 6.39 -6.77
N LEU A 51 0.66 6.11 -6.74
CA LEU A 51 1.59 6.76 -5.81
C LEU A 51 1.55 8.31 -5.88
N PRO A 52 1.45 8.96 -7.06
CA PRO A 52 1.35 10.41 -7.13
C PRO A 52 0.17 10.97 -6.33
N ASP A 53 -0.99 10.32 -6.37
CA ASP A 53 -2.17 10.70 -5.60
C ASP A 53 -1.95 10.54 -4.09
N VAL A 54 -1.23 9.50 -3.66
CA VAL A 54 -0.84 9.32 -2.25
C VAL A 54 0.13 10.41 -1.79
N LEU A 55 1.08 10.80 -2.66
CA LEU A 55 2.07 11.83 -2.34
C LEU A 55 1.47 13.23 -2.30
N ASP A 56 0.44 13.51 -3.09
CA ASP A 56 -0.29 14.79 -3.05
C ASP A 56 -0.94 15.01 -1.67
N ASP A 57 -1.60 13.97 -1.12
CA ASP A 57 -2.14 13.95 0.24
C ASP A 57 -1.06 14.21 1.31
N VAL A 58 0.09 13.52 1.23
CA VAL A 58 1.19 13.66 2.21
C VAL A 58 1.89 15.02 2.09
N GLY A 59 2.03 15.53 0.87
CA GLY A 59 2.68 16.81 0.58
C GLY A 59 1.84 18.02 1.01
N ALA A 60 0.51 17.88 1.03
CA ALA A 60 -0.41 18.91 1.48
C ALA A 60 -0.31 19.18 3.00
N SER A 61 0.08 18.18 3.80
CA SER A 61 0.23 18.27 5.27
C SER A 61 1.47 19.04 5.75
N ARG A 62 2.10 19.82 4.86
CA ARG A 62 3.34 20.58 5.12
C ARG A 62 3.15 22.10 5.00
N ARG A 63 1.97 22.63 5.36
CA ARG A 63 1.71 24.07 5.46
C ARG A 63 1.21 24.48 6.84
#